data_AF-A0A7C0TV51-F1
#
_entry.id   AF-A0A7C0TV51-F1
#
_cell.length_a   1.000
_cell.length_b   1.000
_cell.length_c   1.000
_cell.angle_alpha   90.00
_cell.angle_beta   90.00
_cell.angle_gamma   90.00
#
_symmetry.space_group_name_H-M   'P 1'
#
loop_
_entity.id
_entity.type
_entity.pdbx_description
1 polymer ?
#
loop_
_entity_poly.entity_id
_entity_poly.type
_entity_poly.pdbx_seq_one_letter_code
_entity_poly.pdbx_strand_id
1 'polypeptide(L)' 'MLTQKLSRYPIAHLPTPLEPLPRLSAQLNGPELWIKRDDQTGLATGGNKVRKLEFL' A
#
# COMPACT_ATOMS: atom_id res chain seq x y z
N MET A 1 11.14 12.20 -11.54
CA MET A 1 11.22 11.62 -10.18
C MET A 1 12.37 10.60 -10.12
N LEU A 2 13.04 10.46 -8.97
CA LEU A 2 14.28 9.66 -8.80
C LEU A 2 14.18 8.21 -9.28
N THR A 3 13.01 7.58 -9.20
CA THR A 3 12.81 6.16 -9.53
C THR A 3 12.47 5.89 -11.00
N GLN A 4 12.26 6.93 -11.83
CA GLN A 4 11.83 6.74 -13.23
C GLN A 4 12.85 6.02 -14.11
N LYS A 5 14.13 6.02 -13.74
CA LYS A 5 15.21 5.38 -14.50
C LYS A 5 15.49 3.93 -14.05
N LEU A 6 14.87 3.48 -12.97
CA LEU A 6 15.08 2.13 -12.43
C LEU A 6 14.17 1.14 -13.15
N SER A 7 14.72 -0.02 -13.51
CA SER A 7 13.92 -1.15 -14.00
C SER A 7 12.94 -1.57 -12.92
N ARG A 8 11.70 -1.87 -13.33
CA ARG A 8 10.64 -2.30 -12.43
C ARG A 8 9.97 -3.57 -12.97
N TYR A 9 10.00 -4.66 -12.21
CA TYR A 9 9.34 -5.91 -12.55
C TYR A 9 7.97 -6.01 -11.83
N PRO A 10 6.83 -6.11 -12.56
CA PRO A 10 5.49 -5.88 -12.01
C PRO A 10 4.93 -7.09 -11.26
N ILE A 11 5.49 -7.41 -10.08
CA ILE A 11 5.04 -8.53 -9.23
C ILE A 11 3.98 -8.12 -8.21
N ALA A 12 3.71 -6.83 -8.04
CA ALA A 12 2.68 -6.32 -7.13
C ALA A 12 1.43 -5.85 -7.89
N HIS A 13 0.25 -6.13 -7.32
CA HIS A 13 -1.01 -5.53 -7.75
C HIS A 13 -1.10 -4.09 -7.23
N LEU A 14 -0.77 -3.13 -8.11
CA LEU A 14 -0.71 -1.71 -7.78
C LEU A 14 -1.61 -0.87 -8.73
N PRO A 15 -2.19 0.24 -8.26
CA PRO A 15 -2.12 0.76 -6.89
C PRO A 15 -3.00 -0.02 -5.91
N THR A 16 -2.51 -0.24 -4.69
CA THR A 16 -3.36 -0.79 -3.61
C THR A 16 -4.44 0.22 -3.17
N PRO A 17 -5.58 -0.22 -2.62
CA PRO A 17 -6.62 0.69 -2.15
C PRO A 17 -6.17 1.65 -1.04
N LEU A 18 -6.86 2.78 -0.94
CA LEU A 18 -6.82 3.69 0.20
C LEU A 18 -8.23 3.73 0.79
N GLU A 19 -8.39 3.25 2.03
CA GLU A 19 -9.70 3.04 2.64
C GLU A 19 -9.87 3.95 3.88
N PRO A 20 -11.01 4.63 4.04
CA PRO A 20 -11.28 5.39 5.26
C PRO A 20 -11.61 4.44 6.42
N LEU A 21 -11.27 4.84 7.64
CA LEU A 21 -11.54 4.09 8.88
C LEU A 21 -12.55 4.83 9.78
N PRO A 22 -13.79 5.09 9.30
CA PRO A 22 -14.73 5.99 10.00
C PRO A 22 -15.11 5.49 11.40
N ARG A 23 -15.22 4.17 11.58
CA ARG A 23 -15.53 3.56 12.88
C ARG A 23 -14.40 3.80 13.90
N LEU A 24 -13.15 3.69 13.47
CA LEU A 24 -11.99 3.92 14.35
C LEU A 24 -11.83 5.39 14.68
N SER A 25 -11.99 6.27 13.68
CA SER A 25 -12.00 7.73 13.90
C SER A 25 -13.06 8.12 14.95
N ALA A 26 -14.29 7.61 14.81
CA ALA A 26 -15.37 7.87 15.76
C ALA A 26 -15.06 7.32 17.16
N GLN A 27 -14.53 6.09 17.25
CA GLN A 27 -14.18 5.47 18.53
C GLN A 27 -13.09 6.25 19.29
N LEU A 28 -12.15 6.86 18.58
CA LEU A 28 -11.06 7.63 19.17
C LEU A 28 -11.41 9.10 19.40
N ASN A 29 -12.60 9.56 18.97
CA ASN A 29 -12.95 10.98 18.90
C ASN A 29 -11.83 11.82 18.27
N GLY A 30 -11.21 11.26 17.21
CA GLY A 30 -9.95 11.72 16.63
C GLY A 30 -10.09 12.20 15.18
N PRO A 31 -8.97 12.44 14.49
CA PRO A 31 -8.98 12.91 13.11
C PRO A 31 -9.53 11.85 12.15
N GLU A 32 -9.70 12.24 10.88
CA GLU A 32 -10.03 11.32 9.80
C GLU A 32 -8.85 10.36 9.55
N LEU A 33 -9.08 9.07 9.81
CA LEU A 33 -8.08 8.02 9.66
C LEU A 33 -8.29 7.29 8.34
N TRP A 34 -7.19 7.00 7.67
CA TRP A 34 -7.14 6.26 6.41
C TRP A 34 -6.09 5.16 6.50
N ILE A 35 -6.30 4.07 5.78
CA ILE A 35 -5.32 2.99 5.63
C ILE A 35 -4.98 2.77 4.15
N LYS A 36 -3.68 2.78 3.86
CA LYS A 36 -3.15 2.33 2.57
C LYS A 36 -2.94 0.82 2.64
N ARG A 37 -3.69 0.06 1.83
CA ARG A 37 -3.74 -1.41 1.89
C ARG A 37 -2.54 -2.09 1.23
N ASP A 38 -1.31 -1.77 1.64
CA ASP A 38 -0.10 -2.41 1.12
C ASP A 38 0.00 -3.91 1.48
N ASP A 39 -0.87 -4.42 2.35
CA ASP A 39 -1.14 -5.85 2.54
C ASP A 39 -1.75 -6.50 1.29
N GLN A 40 -2.47 -5.75 0.45
CA GLN A 40 -3.16 -6.26 -0.74
C GLN A 40 -2.33 -6.20 -2.03
N THR A 41 -1.00 -6.39 -1.96
CA THR A 41 -0.12 -6.38 -3.15
C THR A 41 -0.15 -7.67 -3.97
N GLY A 42 -0.90 -8.70 -3.56
CA GLY A 42 -1.27 -9.85 -4.41
C GLY A 42 -0.26 -11.00 -4.50
N LEU A 43 1.04 -10.77 -4.23
CA LEU A 43 2.05 -11.85 -4.24
C LEU A 43 2.05 -12.61 -2.91
N ALA A 44 1.63 -13.88 -2.91
CA ALA A 44 1.46 -14.68 -1.69
C ALA A 44 0.59 -13.95 -0.64
N THR A 45 1.16 -13.54 0.49
CA THR A 45 0.47 -12.74 1.52
C THR A 45 0.57 -11.23 1.29
N GLY A 46 1.15 -10.79 0.18
CA GLY A 46 1.37 -9.39 -0.16
C GLY A 46 2.36 -8.68 0.78
N GLY A 47 2.08 -7.40 1.06
CA GLY A 47 2.87 -6.57 1.97
C GLY A 47 3.85 -5.61 1.29
N ASN A 48 4.44 -4.75 2.13
CA ASN A 48 5.35 -3.68 1.70
C ASN A 48 6.66 -4.20 1.07
N LYS A 49 7.06 -5.44 1.35
CA LYS A 49 8.30 -6.02 0.80
C LYS A 49 8.15 -6.29 -0.69
N VAL A 50 6.98 -6.75 -1.13
CA VAL A 50 6.69 -7.02 -2.54
C VAL A 50 6.92 -5.76 -3.39
N ARG A 51 6.45 -4.59 -2.94
CA ARG A 51 6.67 -3.30 -3.61
C ARG A 51 8.16 -2.95 -3.77
N LYS A 52 9.01 -3.31 -2.80
CA LYS A 52 10.45 -3.08 -2.85
C LYS A 52 11.14 -4.02 -3.83
N LEU A 53 10.71 -5.28 -3.84
CA LEU A 53 11.24 -6.33 -4.71
C LEU A 53 10.99 -6.03 -6.21
N GLU A 54 10.00 -5.21 -6.56
CA GLU A 54 9.82 -4.78 -7.95
C GLU A 54 11.04 -4.04 -8.54
N PHE A 55 11.98 -3.53 -7.72
CA PHE A 55 13.15 -2.76 -8.16
C PHE A 55 14.49 -3.47 -7.94
N LEU A 56 14.48 -4.75 -7.56
CA LEU A 56 15.69 -5.58 -7.40
C LEU A 56 15.96 -6.44 -8.63
#